data_AF-A0A257U7E9-F1
#
_entry.id   AF-A0A257U7E9-F1
#
_cell.length_a   1.000
_cell.length_b   1.000
_cell.length_c   1.000
_cell.angle_alpha   90.00
_cell.angle_beta   90.00
_cell.angle_gamma   90.00
#
_symmetry.space_group_name_H-M   'P 1'
#
loop_
_entity.id
_entity.type
_entity.pdbx_description
1 polymer ?
#
loop_
_entity_poly.entity_id
_entity_poly.type
_entity_poly.pdbx_seq_one_letter_code
_entity_poly.pdbx_strand_id
1 'polypeptide(L)'
;MSQSIDYAQVGLIAGLEVHQQLLTERKMFCRCPARRYTTTHDGEVLRHMRPTLSELGEYDGTALMEFKTKKNIIYLLHEDNVCTYEMDDTPPFLVNQQAVDVAIEQCLMLGCDIVDEVHIARKQYLDGSIPTGFQRTAIVGVNGRLPFAGREITITQVSVEEDSCREVSDHGHLIVWRTDRLGMPLIETVTGPDLRTPEEVEEAILLIGRVCRSTGHVRVGIGASRQDVNVSVRGGRRVEIKGVPQAKWARTLVHGEAVRQVNLLALRDELHRRGFTTPDSIAVESADVTEVFAASELGFLRR
;
A
#
# COMPACT_ATOMS: atom_id res chain seq x y z
N MET A 1 7.05 -9.64 27.26
CA MET A 1 5.69 -10.12 27.59
C MET A 1 4.74 -9.24 26.82
N SER A 2 3.92 -9.78 25.89
CA SER A 2 2.95 -8.94 25.18
C SER A 2 1.87 -8.53 26.18
N GLN A 3 1.56 -7.23 26.24
CA GLN A 3 0.51 -6.71 27.10
C GLN A 3 -0.82 -7.34 26.66
N SER A 4 -1.45 -8.14 27.52
CA SER A 4 -2.74 -8.74 27.19
C SER A 4 -3.81 -7.64 27.19
N ILE A 5 -4.55 -7.50 26.09
CA ILE A 5 -5.69 -6.58 25.96
C ILE A 5 -6.91 -7.37 25.53
N ASP A 6 -8.07 -7.02 26.07
CA ASP A 6 -9.35 -7.54 25.62
C ASP A 6 -9.79 -6.78 24.36
N TYR A 7 -9.65 -7.42 23.20
CA TYR A 7 -9.98 -6.83 21.90
C TYR A 7 -11.44 -6.39 21.80
N ALA A 8 -12.37 -7.10 22.44
CA ALA A 8 -13.78 -6.73 22.43
C ALA A 8 -14.03 -5.49 23.30
N GLN A 9 -13.39 -5.42 24.47
CA GLN A 9 -13.47 -4.26 25.36
C GLN A 9 -12.92 -2.99 24.70
N VAL A 10 -11.76 -3.08 24.06
CA VAL A 10 -11.15 -1.93 23.36
C VAL A 10 -11.81 -1.64 22.02
N GLY A 11 -12.73 -2.51 21.55
CA GLY A 11 -13.43 -2.36 20.28
C GLY A 11 -12.48 -2.36 19.09
N LEU A 12 -11.57 -3.34 19.05
CA LEU A 12 -10.68 -3.55 17.90
C LEU A 12 -11.52 -3.82 16.65
N ILE A 13 -11.24 -3.07 15.58
CA ILE A 13 -11.75 -3.32 14.25
C ILE A 13 -10.59 -3.27 13.24
N ALA A 14 -10.65 -4.13 12.24
CA ALA A 14 -9.69 -4.14 11.16
C ALA A 14 -10.31 -4.50 9.81
N GLY A 15 -9.69 -3.98 8.75
CA GLY A 15 -9.98 -4.29 7.35
C GLY A 15 -8.69 -4.56 6.58
N LEU A 16 -8.82 -5.15 5.40
CA LEU A 16 -7.72 -5.61 4.57
C LEU A 16 -7.77 -4.98 3.19
N GLU A 17 -6.59 -4.70 2.65
CA GLU A 17 -6.36 -4.40 1.24
C GLU A 17 -5.35 -5.43 0.73
N VAL A 18 -5.84 -6.42 -0.04
CA VAL A 18 -5.02 -7.54 -0.53
C VAL A 18 -4.75 -7.35 -2.00
N HIS A 19 -3.48 -7.13 -2.34
CA HIS A 19 -3.00 -7.06 -3.72
C HIS A 19 -2.50 -8.43 -4.16
N GLN A 20 -2.89 -8.87 -5.34
CA GLN A 20 -2.49 -10.15 -5.90
C GLN A 20 -2.19 -10.00 -7.40
N GLN A 21 -0.95 -10.29 -7.81
CA GLN A 21 -0.57 -10.29 -9.21
C GLN A 21 -1.25 -11.44 -9.96
N LEU A 22 -1.72 -11.14 -11.17
CA LEU A 22 -2.37 -12.11 -12.05
C LEU A 22 -1.36 -12.83 -12.93
N LEU A 23 -1.69 -14.07 -13.29
CA LEU A 23 -0.85 -14.93 -14.12
C LEU A 23 -1.21 -14.72 -15.61
N THR A 24 -0.89 -13.55 -16.16
CA THR A 24 -1.15 -13.23 -17.57
C THR A 24 0.08 -13.43 -18.46
N GLU A 25 -0.12 -13.55 -19.77
CA GLU A 25 1.01 -13.59 -20.73
C GLU A 25 1.66 -12.21 -20.89
N ARG A 26 0.82 -11.17 -20.98
CA ARG A 26 1.23 -9.79 -21.26
C ARG A 26 0.83 -8.86 -20.11
N LYS A 27 1.49 -7.70 -20.05
CA LYS A 27 1.19 -6.61 -19.13
C LYS A 27 -0.20 -6.00 -19.40
N MET A 28 -0.67 -5.14 -18.51
CA MET A 28 -2.05 -4.65 -18.50
C MET A 28 -2.41 -3.82 -19.73
N PHE A 29 -1.55 -2.89 -20.12
CA PHE A 29 -1.83 -1.90 -21.16
C PHE A 29 -0.73 -1.86 -22.23
N CYS A 30 0.05 -2.92 -22.36
CA CYS A 30 1.02 -3.09 -23.44
C CYS A 30 1.21 -4.57 -23.79
N ARG A 31 2.04 -4.85 -24.79
CA ARG A 31 2.28 -6.22 -25.27
C ARG A 31 3.49 -6.90 -24.64
N CYS A 32 4.20 -6.22 -23.74
CA CYS A 32 5.36 -6.76 -23.05
C CYS A 32 4.97 -7.93 -22.13
N PRO A 33 5.87 -8.91 -21.92
CA PRO A 33 5.59 -10.07 -21.09
C PRO A 33 5.45 -9.72 -19.60
N ALA A 34 4.42 -10.25 -18.93
CA ALA A 34 4.14 -9.99 -17.50
C ALA A 34 4.87 -10.95 -16.52
N ARG A 35 5.96 -11.61 -16.94
CA ARG A 35 6.62 -12.66 -16.11
C ARG A 35 8.14 -12.64 -16.18
N ARG A 36 8.74 -11.56 -16.68
CA ARG A 36 10.19 -11.48 -16.90
C ARG A 36 10.82 -10.46 -15.96
N TYR A 37 11.22 -10.94 -14.78
CA TYR A 37 12.09 -10.17 -13.91
C TYR A 37 13.52 -10.21 -14.43
N THR A 38 14.19 -9.05 -14.43
CA THR A 38 15.57 -8.93 -14.91
C THR A 38 16.49 -8.57 -13.76
N THR A 39 17.78 -8.87 -13.90
CA THR A 39 18.86 -8.42 -12.99
C THR A 39 19.79 -7.41 -13.66
N THR A 40 19.82 -7.41 -14.99
CA THR A 40 20.54 -6.52 -15.89
C THR A 40 19.61 -5.42 -16.43
N HIS A 41 20.18 -4.49 -17.19
CA HIS A 41 19.48 -3.47 -17.96
C HIS A 41 20.31 -3.12 -19.20
N ASP A 42 19.65 -2.66 -20.25
CA ASP A 42 20.25 -2.30 -21.54
C ASP A 42 20.23 -0.77 -21.76
N GLY A 43 19.46 -0.06 -20.94
CA GLY A 43 19.36 1.39 -20.99
C GLY A 43 18.78 2.00 -19.71
N GLU A 44 18.87 3.31 -19.62
CA GLU A 44 18.39 4.10 -18.49
C GLU A 44 17.64 5.34 -18.98
N VAL A 45 16.59 5.73 -18.26
CA VAL A 45 15.88 6.99 -18.49
C VAL A 45 15.78 7.78 -17.20
N LEU A 46 16.22 9.03 -17.23
CA LEU A 46 16.06 10.00 -16.15
C LEU A 46 14.72 10.74 -16.30
N ARG A 47 13.92 10.79 -15.24
CA ARG A 47 12.71 11.60 -15.15
C ARG A 47 12.69 12.43 -13.88
N HIS A 48 11.80 13.43 -13.88
CA HIS A 48 11.47 14.25 -12.72
C HIS A 48 9.95 14.37 -12.63
N MET A 49 9.40 14.08 -11.46
CA MET A 49 7.96 14.23 -11.22
C MET A 49 7.59 15.67 -10.92
N ARG A 50 6.37 16.08 -11.31
CA ARG A 50 5.82 17.41 -11.03
C ARG A 50 4.41 17.29 -10.46
N PRO A 51 4.08 18.04 -9.40
CA PRO A 51 2.73 18.07 -8.88
C PRO A 51 1.80 18.80 -9.85
N THR A 52 0.53 18.41 -9.86
CA THR A 52 -0.51 19.05 -10.68
C THR A 52 -1.37 19.95 -9.80
N LEU A 53 -1.81 21.09 -10.35
CA LEU A 53 -2.75 21.99 -9.67
C LEU A 53 -4.15 21.39 -9.68
N SER A 54 -4.88 21.55 -8.57
CA SER A 54 -6.31 21.30 -8.52
C SER A 54 -7.08 22.34 -9.32
N GLU A 55 -8.37 22.10 -9.54
CA GLU A 55 -9.29 23.07 -10.15
C GLU A 55 -9.36 24.40 -9.38
N LEU A 56 -9.04 24.37 -8.08
CA LEU A 56 -8.99 25.54 -7.20
C LEU A 56 -7.61 26.24 -7.20
N GLY A 57 -6.65 25.74 -7.99
CA GLY A 57 -5.29 26.28 -8.04
C GLY A 57 -4.43 25.90 -6.85
N GLU A 58 -4.79 24.84 -6.11
CA GLU A 58 -4.05 24.34 -4.96
C GLU A 58 -3.26 23.08 -5.30
N TYR A 59 -2.11 22.89 -4.67
CA TYR A 59 -1.37 21.63 -4.74
C TYR A 59 -1.77 20.70 -3.61
N ASP A 60 -1.79 19.40 -3.90
CA ASP A 60 -1.82 18.40 -2.84
C ASP A 60 -0.56 18.54 -1.96
N GLY A 61 -0.73 18.56 -0.64
CA GLY A 61 0.37 18.78 0.30
C GLY A 61 1.42 17.67 0.25
N THR A 62 0.99 16.42 0.05
CA THR A 62 1.88 15.25 -0.05
C THR A 62 2.69 15.31 -1.35
N ALA A 63 2.01 15.60 -2.46
CA ALA A 63 2.62 15.83 -3.76
C ALA A 63 3.70 16.91 -3.73
N LEU A 64 3.43 18.00 -3.02
CA LEU A 64 4.38 19.10 -2.86
C LEU A 64 5.58 18.71 -1.99
N MET A 65 5.38 17.89 -0.94
CA MET A 65 6.45 17.38 -0.11
C MET A 65 7.39 16.46 -0.91
N GLU A 66 6.84 15.54 -1.70
CA GLU A 66 7.64 14.70 -2.60
C GLU A 66 8.39 15.55 -3.64
N PHE A 67 7.74 16.54 -4.25
CA PHE A 67 8.41 17.43 -5.21
C PHE A 67 9.59 18.21 -4.59
N LYS A 68 9.46 18.64 -3.33
CA LYS A 68 10.53 19.36 -2.61
C LYS A 68 11.78 18.50 -2.39
N THR A 69 11.67 17.18 -2.43
CA THR A 69 12.84 16.28 -2.35
C THR A 69 13.75 16.38 -3.57
N LYS A 70 13.25 16.91 -4.70
CA LYS A 70 13.99 17.12 -5.97
C LYS A 70 14.74 15.87 -6.43
N LYS A 71 14.10 14.70 -6.30
CA LYS A 71 14.70 13.42 -6.68
C LYS A 71 14.97 13.36 -8.18
N ASN A 72 16.17 12.91 -8.53
CA ASN A 72 16.48 12.34 -9.84
C ASN A 72 15.97 10.89 -9.84
N ILE A 73 15.08 10.56 -10.78
CA ILE A 73 14.45 9.25 -10.85
C ILE A 73 14.99 8.54 -12.08
N ILE A 74 15.77 7.47 -11.86
CA ILE A 74 16.33 6.65 -12.95
C ILE A 74 15.50 5.39 -13.11
N TYR A 75 15.03 5.13 -14.33
CA TYR A 75 14.38 3.89 -14.72
C TYR A 75 15.33 3.01 -15.53
N LEU A 76 15.63 1.83 -14.99
CA LEU A 76 16.42 0.79 -15.65
C LEU A 76 15.53 0.00 -16.60
N LEU A 77 15.89 0.02 -17.88
CA LEU A 77 15.15 -0.56 -18.99
C LEU A 77 15.83 -1.84 -19.47
N HIS A 78 15.04 -2.85 -19.84
CA HIS A 78 15.57 -4.09 -20.42
C HIS A 78 14.72 -4.49 -21.62
N GLU A 79 15.36 -4.78 -22.76
CA GLU A 79 14.68 -4.95 -24.06
C GLU A 79 13.61 -6.06 -24.03
N ASP A 80 13.85 -7.12 -23.25
CA ASP A 80 12.93 -8.25 -23.09
C ASP A 80 11.58 -7.95 -22.41
N ASN A 81 11.42 -6.81 -21.72
CA ASN A 81 10.24 -6.59 -20.88
C ASN A 81 9.68 -5.17 -20.86
N VAL A 82 10.21 -4.28 -21.70
CA VAL A 82 9.81 -2.87 -21.75
C VAL A 82 9.49 -2.46 -23.18
N CYS A 83 8.52 -1.56 -23.33
CA CYS A 83 8.30 -0.82 -24.57
C CYS A 83 8.08 0.66 -24.27
N THR A 84 7.83 1.45 -25.31
CA THR A 84 7.62 2.89 -25.20
C THR A 84 6.43 3.28 -24.32
N TYR A 85 5.48 2.36 -24.08
CA TYR A 85 4.39 2.56 -23.12
C TYR A 85 4.93 2.71 -21.68
N GLU A 86 5.74 1.76 -21.22
CA GLU A 86 6.32 1.79 -19.87
C GLU A 86 7.26 2.97 -19.66
N MET A 87 7.81 3.53 -20.74
CA MET A 87 8.67 4.73 -20.69
C MET A 87 7.87 6.04 -20.58
N ASP A 88 6.53 5.99 -20.68
CA ASP A 88 5.64 7.14 -20.85
C ASP A 88 5.86 7.92 -22.16
N ASP A 89 6.24 7.23 -23.23
CA ASP A 89 6.45 7.81 -24.57
C ASP A 89 5.40 7.32 -25.60
N THR A 90 4.40 6.57 -25.17
CA THR A 90 3.28 6.10 -26.01
C THR A 90 2.00 5.97 -25.20
N PRO A 91 0.82 6.34 -25.74
CA PRO A 91 -0.46 6.11 -25.08
C PRO A 91 -0.68 4.64 -24.68
N PRO A 92 -1.51 4.37 -23.66
CA PRO A 92 -1.87 3.00 -23.30
C PRO A 92 -2.50 2.26 -24.48
N PHE A 93 -2.12 1.00 -24.66
CA PHE A 93 -2.83 0.09 -25.54
C PHE A 93 -4.14 -0.35 -24.87
N LEU A 94 -4.97 -1.11 -25.59
CA LEU A 94 -6.19 -1.69 -25.03
C LEU A 94 -5.87 -2.55 -23.80
N VAL A 95 -6.78 -2.52 -22.83
CA VAL A 95 -6.67 -3.31 -21.60
C VAL A 95 -6.53 -4.80 -21.90
N ASN A 96 -5.71 -5.47 -21.11
CA ASN A 96 -5.51 -6.91 -21.21
C ASN A 96 -6.79 -7.64 -20.78
N GLN A 97 -7.51 -8.20 -21.76
CA GLN A 97 -8.77 -8.89 -21.46
C GLN A 97 -8.60 -10.11 -20.55
N GLN A 98 -7.47 -10.82 -20.62
CA GLN A 98 -7.20 -11.92 -19.70
C GLN A 98 -7.17 -11.44 -18.24
N ALA A 99 -6.65 -10.23 -17.99
CA ALA A 99 -6.62 -9.68 -16.64
C ALA A 99 -8.02 -9.33 -16.14
N VAL A 100 -8.87 -8.78 -17.01
CA VAL A 100 -10.27 -8.45 -16.69
C VAL A 100 -11.10 -9.71 -16.46
N ASP A 101 -10.96 -10.73 -17.31
CA ASP A 101 -11.64 -12.03 -17.15
C ASP A 101 -11.33 -12.68 -15.79
N VAL A 102 -10.04 -12.68 -15.42
CA VAL A 102 -9.60 -13.19 -14.12
C VAL A 102 -10.12 -12.31 -12.98
N ALA A 103 -10.16 -10.99 -13.13
CA ALA A 103 -10.74 -10.10 -12.11
C ALA A 103 -12.24 -10.37 -11.91
N ILE A 104 -13.00 -10.61 -12.99
CA ILE A 104 -14.43 -10.98 -12.93
C ILE A 104 -14.60 -12.33 -12.23
N GLU A 105 -13.80 -13.34 -12.60
CA GLU A 105 -13.80 -14.65 -11.94
C GLU A 105 -13.60 -14.50 -10.42
N GLN A 106 -12.64 -13.68 -10.00
CA GLN A 106 -12.35 -13.41 -8.60
C GLN A 106 -13.49 -12.68 -7.90
N CYS A 107 -14.11 -11.69 -8.56
CA CYS A 107 -15.30 -11.02 -8.04
C CYS A 107 -16.43 -12.01 -7.75
N LEU A 108 -16.73 -12.91 -8.70
CA LEU A 108 -17.76 -13.94 -8.53
C LEU A 108 -17.45 -14.88 -7.37
N MET A 109 -16.18 -15.30 -7.23
CA MET A 109 -15.72 -16.15 -6.13
C MET A 109 -15.79 -15.46 -4.76
N LEU A 110 -15.67 -14.12 -4.74
CA LEU A 110 -15.81 -13.27 -3.56
C LEU A 110 -17.26 -12.79 -3.33
N GLY A 111 -18.21 -13.27 -4.15
CA GLY A 111 -19.63 -12.93 -4.05
C GLY A 111 -19.96 -11.47 -4.39
N CYS A 112 -19.13 -10.79 -5.18
CA CYS A 112 -19.32 -9.40 -5.59
C CYS A 112 -20.34 -9.27 -6.73
N ASP A 113 -21.01 -8.13 -6.76
CA ASP A 113 -21.77 -7.66 -7.92
C ASP A 113 -20.78 -7.10 -8.96
N ILE A 114 -20.86 -7.58 -10.20
CA ILE A 114 -20.01 -7.11 -11.31
C ILE A 114 -20.55 -5.77 -11.83
N VAL A 115 -19.65 -4.83 -12.14
CA VAL A 115 -20.04 -3.55 -12.75
C VAL A 115 -20.44 -3.74 -14.22
N ASP A 116 -21.42 -2.96 -14.68
CA ASP A 116 -21.87 -3.02 -16.09
C ASP A 116 -20.81 -2.49 -17.07
N GLU A 117 -20.01 -1.51 -16.64
CA GLU A 117 -18.94 -0.90 -17.43
C GLU A 117 -17.72 -0.61 -16.57
N VAL A 118 -16.55 -1.00 -17.05
CA VAL A 118 -15.26 -0.79 -16.37
C VAL A 118 -14.63 0.51 -16.85
N HIS A 119 -14.51 1.49 -15.95
CA HIS A 119 -13.88 2.78 -16.21
C HIS A 119 -12.48 2.84 -15.61
N ILE A 120 -11.47 3.10 -16.44
CA ILE A 120 -10.07 3.21 -16.00
C ILE A 120 -9.83 4.61 -15.43
N ALA A 121 -9.49 4.67 -14.15
CA ALA A 121 -9.09 5.86 -13.44
C ALA A 121 -7.57 5.98 -13.32
N ARG A 122 -7.09 7.16 -12.93
CA ARG A 122 -5.66 7.46 -12.70
C ARG A 122 -5.46 7.86 -11.24
N LYS A 123 -4.88 6.96 -10.45
CA LYS A 123 -4.48 7.20 -9.06
C LYS A 123 -3.09 7.81 -9.05
N GLN A 124 -2.89 8.98 -8.45
CA GLN A 124 -1.63 9.74 -8.56
C GLN A 124 -0.50 9.12 -7.70
N TYR A 125 0.72 9.06 -8.26
CA TYR A 125 1.93 8.55 -7.60
C TYR A 125 3.13 9.45 -7.96
N LEU A 126 3.60 10.25 -7.01
CA LEU A 126 4.73 11.18 -7.23
C LEU A 126 6.07 10.68 -6.66
N ASP A 127 6.07 9.50 -6.04
CA ASP A 127 7.27 8.82 -5.51
C ASP A 127 8.23 8.33 -6.60
N GLY A 128 7.83 8.39 -7.87
CA GLY A 128 8.61 7.91 -9.00
C GLY A 128 8.50 6.42 -9.26
N SER A 129 7.71 5.67 -8.50
CA SER A 129 7.53 4.22 -8.71
C SER A 129 6.85 3.88 -10.04
N ILE A 130 6.16 4.85 -10.65
CA ILE A 130 5.49 4.73 -11.94
C ILE A 130 5.86 5.93 -12.84
N PRO A 131 6.45 5.73 -14.04
CA PRO A 131 6.90 6.80 -14.94
C PRO A 131 5.84 7.83 -15.34
N THR A 132 4.57 7.43 -15.46
CA THR A 132 3.44 8.32 -15.81
C THR A 132 3.04 9.26 -14.67
N GLY A 133 3.56 9.08 -13.45
CA GLY A 133 3.13 9.81 -12.26
C GLY A 133 1.73 9.42 -11.74
N PHE A 134 1.15 8.35 -12.29
CA PHE A 134 -0.12 7.79 -11.85
C PHE A 134 -0.22 6.30 -12.23
N GLN A 135 -0.88 5.52 -11.39
CA GLN A 135 -1.27 4.14 -11.64
C GLN A 135 -2.64 4.12 -12.33
N ARG A 136 -2.81 3.28 -13.34
CA ARG A 136 -4.14 2.98 -13.89
C ARG A 136 -4.81 1.90 -13.04
N THR A 137 -6.04 2.16 -12.61
CA THR A 137 -6.85 1.28 -11.77
C THR A 137 -8.31 1.35 -12.23
N ALA A 138 -9.06 0.26 -12.10
CA ALA A 138 -10.47 0.21 -12.40
C ALA A 138 -11.20 -0.75 -11.46
N ILE A 139 -12.38 -0.35 -10.97
CA ILE A 139 -13.24 -1.22 -10.16
C ILE A 139 -13.95 -2.21 -11.09
N VAL A 140 -13.94 -3.50 -10.74
CA VAL A 140 -14.56 -4.58 -11.51
C VAL A 140 -15.78 -5.16 -10.79
N GLY A 141 -15.76 -5.19 -9.46
CA GLY A 141 -16.88 -5.65 -8.66
C GLY A 141 -16.95 -4.98 -7.29
N VAL A 142 -18.16 -4.97 -6.71
CA VAL A 142 -18.48 -4.30 -5.44
C VAL A 142 -19.42 -5.17 -4.59
N ASN A 143 -19.65 -4.77 -3.34
CA ASN A 143 -20.67 -5.36 -2.44
C ASN A 143 -20.54 -6.88 -2.20
N GLY A 144 -19.34 -7.42 -2.26
CA GLY A 144 -19.11 -8.84 -2.04
C GLY A 144 -19.27 -9.28 -0.60
N ARG A 145 -19.45 -10.59 -0.42
CA ARG A 145 -19.63 -11.22 0.90
C ARG A 145 -18.93 -12.57 0.91
N LEU A 146 -17.98 -12.69 1.84
CA LEU A 146 -17.17 -13.88 1.98
C LEU A 146 -17.51 -14.60 3.29
N PRO A 147 -17.98 -15.85 3.26
CA PRO A 147 -18.23 -16.63 4.48
C PRO A 147 -16.97 -16.78 5.33
N PHE A 148 -17.07 -16.44 6.61
CA PHE A 148 -15.95 -16.40 7.54
C PHE A 148 -16.41 -16.66 8.97
N ALA A 149 -15.91 -17.73 9.61
CA ALA A 149 -16.17 -18.03 11.03
C ALA A 149 -17.66 -17.97 11.47
N GLY A 150 -18.59 -18.47 10.64
CA GLY A 150 -20.04 -18.44 10.94
C GLY A 150 -20.72 -17.08 10.73
N ARG A 151 -19.99 -16.10 10.21
CA ARG A 151 -20.45 -14.78 9.75
C ARG A 151 -19.95 -14.51 8.34
N GLU A 152 -20.03 -13.27 7.90
CA GLU A 152 -19.48 -12.80 6.62
C GLU A 152 -18.41 -11.72 6.87
N ILE A 153 -17.43 -11.66 5.97
CA ILE A 153 -16.58 -10.49 5.75
C ILE A 153 -17.14 -9.77 4.51
N THR A 154 -17.41 -8.47 4.65
CA THR A 154 -17.82 -7.62 3.55
C THR A 154 -16.63 -7.36 2.65
N ILE A 155 -16.83 -7.47 1.34
CA ILE A 155 -15.88 -7.03 0.32
C ILE A 155 -16.44 -5.73 -0.26
N THR A 156 -15.77 -4.62 0.03
CA THR A 156 -16.19 -3.29 -0.45
C THR A 156 -16.07 -3.24 -1.97
N GLN A 157 -14.91 -3.65 -2.49
CA GLN A 157 -14.63 -3.66 -3.92
C GLN A 157 -13.48 -4.62 -4.27
N VAL A 158 -13.46 -5.01 -5.54
CA VAL A 158 -12.32 -5.62 -6.21
C VAL A 158 -11.95 -4.75 -7.41
N SER A 159 -10.71 -4.31 -7.44
CA SER A 159 -10.15 -3.50 -8.54
C SER A 159 -9.14 -4.31 -9.33
N VAL A 160 -8.94 -3.92 -10.59
CA VAL A 160 -7.85 -4.36 -11.45
C VAL A 160 -6.90 -3.20 -11.71
N GLU A 161 -5.59 -3.41 -11.53
CA GLU A 161 -4.59 -2.34 -11.57
C GLU A 161 -3.28 -2.75 -12.24
N GLU A 162 -2.43 -1.76 -12.51
CA GLU A 162 -1.03 -1.94 -12.88
C GLU A 162 -0.13 -2.01 -11.63
N ASP A 163 0.81 -2.94 -11.59
CA ASP A 163 1.88 -2.91 -10.58
C ASP A 163 2.94 -1.83 -10.91
N SER A 164 3.65 -1.38 -9.89
CA SER A 164 4.72 -0.38 -10.00
C SER A 164 6.09 -1.00 -10.30
N CYS A 165 7.08 -0.17 -10.61
CA CYS A 165 8.47 -0.59 -10.75
C CYS A 165 8.99 -1.28 -9.47
N ARG A 166 10.05 -2.10 -9.61
CA ARG A 166 10.78 -2.61 -8.45
C ARG A 166 11.85 -1.62 -8.02
N GLU A 167 11.92 -1.34 -6.73
CA GLU A 167 12.98 -0.50 -6.19
C GLU A 167 14.32 -1.23 -6.30
N VAL A 168 15.35 -0.49 -6.74
CA VAL A 168 16.74 -0.96 -6.74
C VAL A 168 17.53 -0.24 -5.65
N SER A 169 17.35 1.07 -5.53
CA SER A 169 17.96 1.88 -4.47
C SER A 169 17.27 3.22 -4.29
N ASP A 170 17.27 3.74 -3.06
CA ASP A 170 16.88 5.11 -2.74
C ASP A 170 17.93 5.74 -1.81
N HIS A 171 18.70 6.71 -2.34
CA HIS A 171 19.77 7.38 -1.60
C HIS A 171 19.79 8.88 -1.89
N GLY A 172 19.54 9.69 -0.85
CA GLY A 172 19.61 11.15 -0.95
C GLY A 172 18.63 11.69 -2.00
N HIS A 173 19.15 12.33 -3.04
CA HIS A 173 18.36 12.88 -4.15
C HIS A 173 18.29 11.95 -5.37
N LEU A 174 18.67 10.68 -5.24
CA LEU A 174 18.66 9.71 -6.34
C LEU A 174 17.83 8.49 -5.93
N ILE A 175 16.87 8.13 -6.79
CA ILE A 175 16.11 6.89 -6.68
C ILE A 175 16.19 6.12 -8.00
N VAL A 176 16.40 4.81 -7.90
CA VAL A 176 16.58 3.92 -9.05
C VAL A 176 15.53 2.83 -9.02
N TRP A 177 14.79 2.73 -10.11
CA TRP A 177 13.69 1.81 -10.32
C TRP A 177 13.97 0.88 -11.48
N ARG A 178 13.55 -0.38 -11.38
CA ARG A 178 13.54 -1.33 -12.49
C ARG A 178 12.12 -1.51 -13.03
N THR A 179 11.95 -1.36 -14.34
CA THR A 179 10.63 -1.32 -15.00
C THR A 179 10.05 -2.70 -15.31
N ASP A 180 10.70 -3.78 -14.88
CA ASP A 180 10.32 -5.14 -15.24
C ASP A 180 8.96 -5.57 -14.66
N ARG A 181 8.61 -5.04 -13.47
CA ARG A 181 7.31 -5.23 -12.82
C ARG A 181 6.26 -4.21 -13.25
N LEU A 182 6.67 -3.05 -13.74
CA LEU A 182 5.76 -1.98 -14.14
C LEU A 182 4.73 -2.49 -15.15
N GLY A 183 3.44 -2.26 -14.87
CA GLY A 183 2.36 -2.67 -15.76
C GLY A 183 1.95 -4.14 -15.63
N MET A 184 2.56 -4.92 -14.74
CA MET A 184 2.06 -6.26 -14.43
C MET A 184 0.63 -6.19 -13.89
N PRO A 185 -0.31 -7.01 -14.38
CA PRO A 185 -1.67 -7.00 -13.87
C PRO A 185 -1.76 -7.47 -12.43
N LEU A 186 -2.52 -6.75 -11.62
CA LEU A 186 -2.89 -7.15 -10.26
C LEU A 186 -4.37 -6.90 -10.01
N ILE A 187 -4.90 -7.62 -9.02
CA ILE A 187 -6.18 -7.26 -8.39
C ILE A 187 -5.94 -6.74 -6.99
N GLU A 188 -6.75 -5.79 -6.57
CA GLU A 188 -6.84 -5.29 -5.19
C GLU A 188 -8.21 -5.67 -4.63
N THR A 189 -8.24 -6.50 -3.57
CA THR A 189 -9.46 -6.83 -2.83
C THR A 189 -9.50 -6.01 -1.55
N VAL A 190 -10.53 -5.17 -1.41
CA VAL A 190 -10.72 -4.30 -0.24
C VAL A 190 -11.88 -4.82 0.60
N THR A 191 -11.64 -5.10 1.88
CA THR A 191 -12.70 -5.56 2.80
C THR A 191 -13.34 -4.40 3.57
N GLY A 192 -14.52 -4.67 4.15
CA GLY A 192 -15.05 -3.88 5.23
C GLY A 192 -14.24 -4.04 6.52
N PRO A 193 -14.43 -3.16 7.52
CA PRO A 193 -13.76 -3.22 8.82
C PRO A 193 -14.39 -4.28 9.76
N ASP A 194 -14.51 -5.51 9.27
CA ASP A 194 -15.30 -6.57 9.92
C ASP A 194 -14.48 -7.46 10.88
N LEU A 195 -13.15 -7.33 10.89
CA LEU A 195 -12.25 -8.19 11.66
C LEU A 195 -12.05 -7.61 13.07
N ARG A 196 -12.15 -8.45 14.10
CA ARG A 196 -12.25 -8.03 15.51
C ARG A 196 -11.10 -8.53 16.39
N THR A 197 -10.28 -9.44 15.88
CA THR A 197 -9.09 -9.93 16.58
C THR A 197 -7.91 -10.03 15.62
N PRO A 198 -6.66 -9.98 16.12
CA PRO A 198 -5.49 -10.23 15.28
C PRO A 198 -5.52 -11.61 14.61
N GLU A 199 -6.05 -12.63 15.30
CA GLU A 199 -6.25 -13.98 14.76
C GLU A 199 -7.15 -13.96 13.52
N GLU A 200 -8.29 -13.27 13.60
CA GLU A 200 -9.20 -13.14 12.47
C GLU A 200 -8.53 -12.45 11.27
N VAL A 201 -7.61 -11.51 11.50
CA VAL A 201 -6.84 -10.86 10.43
C VAL A 201 -5.93 -11.84 9.70
N GLU A 202 -5.18 -12.69 10.42
CA GLU A 202 -4.37 -13.74 9.78
C GLU A 202 -5.26 -14.70 8.98
N GLU A 203 -6.36 -15.16 9.57
CA GLU A 203 -7.28 -16.11 8.93
C GLU A 203 -7.94 -15.54 7.68
N ALA A 204 -8.35 -14.26 7.71
CA ALA A 204 -8.93 -13.56 6.57
C ALA A 204 -7.94 -13.37 5.42
N ILE A 205 -6.69 -12.98 5.72
CA ILE A 205 -5.61 -12.92 4.71
C ILE A 205 -5.43 -14.29 4.04
N LEU A 206 -5.37 -15.36 4.84
CA LEU A 206 -5.21 -16.71 4.34
C LEU A 206 -6.42 -17.20 3.53
N LEU A 207 -7.64 -16.77 3.89
CA LEU A 207 -8.86 -17.10 3.17
C LEU A 207 -8.91 -16.39 1.81
N ILE A 208 -8.72 -15.07 1.77
CA ILE A 208 -8.70 -14.30 0.52
C ILE A 208 -7.61 -14.83 -0.41
N GLY A 209 -6.41 -15.11 0.13
CA GLY A 209 -5.33 -15.72 -0.65
C GLY A 209 -5.66 -17.12 -1.18
N ARG A 210 -6.46 -17.92 -0.46
CA ARG A 210 -6.95 -19.23 -0.93
C ARG A 210 -7.95 -19.08 -2.08
N VAL A 211 -8.87 -18.12 -1.98
CA VAL A 211 -9.82 -17.79 -3.06
C VAL A 211 -9.05 -17.34 -4.31
N CYS A 212 -8.07 -16.44 -4.16
CA CYS A 212 -7.24 -16.00 -5.27
C CYS A 212 -6.57 -17.18 -5.98
N ARG A 213 -5.93 -18.07 -5.21
CA ARG A 213 -5.17 -19.21 -5.75
C ARG A 213 -6.03 -20.34 -6.31
N SER A 214 -7.31 -20.46 -5.95
CA SER A 214 -8.14 -21.59 -6.41
C SER A 214 -8.42 -21.55 -7.91
N THR A 215 -8.33 -20.37 -8.53
CA THR A 215 -8.49 -20.19 -9.99
C THR A 215 -7.30 -20.74 -10.80
N GLY A 216 -6.11 -20.84 -10.19
CA GLY A 216 -4.87 -21.11 -10.93
C GLY A 216 -4.41 -19.95 -11.83
N HIS A 217 -5.11 -18.81 -11.83
CA HIS A 217 -4.86 -17.66 -12.69
C HIS A 217 -4.11 -16.50 -12.00
N VAL A 218 -3.52 -16.76 -10.84
CA VAL A 218 -2.72 -15.79 -10.08
C VAL A 218 -1.27 -16.24 -9.95
N ARG A 219 -0.35 -15.29 -9.82
CA ARG A 219 1.05 -15.61 -9.54
C ARG A 219 1.21 -16.10 -8.11
N VAL A 220 2.16 -16.99 -7.90
CA VAL A 220 2.57 -17.48 -6.58
C VAL A 220 4.06 -17.27 -6.39
N GLY A 221 4.49 -17.16 -5.14
CA GLY A 221 5.87 -16.91 -4.78
C GLY A 221 6.11 -15.50 -4.24
N ILE A 222 7.38 -15.19 -3.99
CA ILE A 222 7.81 -13.94 -3.34
C ILE A 222 7.42 -12.75 -4.22
N GLY A 223 6.78 -11.75 -3.62
CA GLY A 223 6.39 -10.50 -4.30
C GLY A 223 5.13 -10.61 -5.17
N ALA A 224 4.49 -11.78 -5.27
CA ALA A 224 3.25 -11.95 -6.03
C ALA A 224 2.01 -11.40 -5.31
N SER A 225 2.09 -11.19 -3.99
CA SER A 225 0.99 -10.67 -3.18
C SER A 225 1.50 -9.69 -2.13
N ARG A 226 0.72 -8.64 -1.85
CA ARG A 226 0.94 -7.69 -0.74
C ARG A 226 -0.34 -7.58 0.07
N GLN A 227 -0.20 -7.38 1.38
CA GLN A 227 -1.34 -7.10 2.25
C GLN A 227 -1.08 -5.81 3.02
N ASP A 228 -2.05 -4.91 2.98
CA ASP A 228 -2.10 -3.76 3.86
C ASP A 228 -3.24 -3.96 4.85
N VAL A 229 -3.00 -3.65 6.13
CA VAL A 229 -3.96 -3.89 7.21
C VAL A 229 -4.36 -2.56 7.84
N ASN A 230 -5.65 -2.27 7.82
CA ASN A 230 -6.21 -1.07 8.42
C ASN A 230 -6.74 -1.42 9.81
N VAL A 231 -6.21 -0.79 10.86
CA VAL A 231 -6.52 -1.12 12.27
C VAL A 231 -7.03 0.10 13.02
N SER A 232 -8.00 -0.09 13.90
CA SER A 232 -8.43 0.93 14.86
C SER A 232 -8.98 0.30 16.14
N VAL A 233 -8.92 1.06 17.24
CA VAL A 233 -9.61 0.75 18.50
C VAL A 233 -10.60 1.88 18.83
N ARG A 234 -11.56 1.63 19.71
CA ARG A 234 -12.54 2.62 20.14
C ARG A 234 -11.86 3.87 20.71
N GLY A 235 -12.22 5.03 20.17
CA GLY A 235 -11.64 6.32 20.56
C GLY A 235 -10.27 6.62 19.92
N GLY A 236 -9.70 5.64 19.19
CA GLY A 236 -8.47 5.78 18.41
C GLY A 236 -8.72 6.34 17.00
N ARG A 237 -7.75 6.12 16.11
CA ARG A 237 -7.82 6.50 14.69
C ARG A 237 -7.53 5.29 13.81
N ARG A 238 -8.00 5.30 12.56
CA ARG A 238 -7.61 4.30 11.57
C ARG A 238 -6.12 4.49 11.26
N VAL A 239 -5.35 3.41 11.38
CA VAL A 239 -3.94 3.34 11.03
C VAL A 239 -3.76 2.22 10.01
N GLU A 240 -3.09 2.54 8.91
CA GLU A 240 -2.76 1.59 7.86
C GLU A 240 -1.34 1.05 8.08
N ILE A 241 -1.23 -0.27 8.24
CA ILE A 241 0.04 -0.99 8.31
C ILE A 241 0.31 -1.53 6.90
N LYS A 242 1.18 -0.84 6.15
CA LYS A 242 1.50 -1.19 4.77
C LYS A 242 2.53 -2.31 4.68
N GLY A 243 2.43 -3.11 3.63
CA GLY A 243 3.46 -4.06 3.22
C GLY A 243 3.65 -5.21 4.20
N VAL A 244 2.56 -5.74 4.78
CA VAL A 244 2.63 -6.94 5.63
C VAL A 244 3.05 -8.12 4.76
N PRO A 245 4.24 -8.71 4.97
CA PRO A 245 4.83 -9.66 4.02
C PRO A 245 4.29 -11.08 4.20
N GLN A 246 3.79 -11.41 5.40
CA GLN A 246 3.29 -12.73 5.76
C GLN A 246 2.07 -12.59 6.67
N ALA A 247 1.04 -13.41 6.42
CA ALA A 247 -0.20 -13.41 7.21
C ALA A 247 0.05 -13.56 8.72
N LYS A 248 1.01 -14.42 9.10
CA LYS A 248 1.38 -14.64 10.50
C LYS A 248 1.88 -13.38 11.21
N TRP A 249 2.54 -12.48 10.47
CA TRP A 249 3.05 -11.23 11.05
C TRP A 249 1.92 -10.24 11.30
N ALA A 250 0.82 -10.31 10.54
CA ALA A 250 -0.34 -9.46 10.74
C ALA A 250 -0.86 -9.53 12.18
N ARG A 251 -0.83 -10.72 12.81
CA ARG A 251 -1.22 -10.88 14.22
C ARG A 251 -0.43 -10.00 15.17
N THR A 252 0.90 -10.09 15.09
CA THR A 252 1.79 -9.32 15.96
C THR A 252 1.68 -7.82 15.67
N LEU A 253 1.57 -7.44 14.39
CA LEU A 253 1.44 -6.05 13.97
C LEU A 253 0.13 -5.41 14.43
N VAL A 254 -1.01 -6.10 14.23
CA VAL A 254 -2.33 -5.64 14.67
C VAL A 254 -2.41 -5.56 16.20
N HIS A 255 -1.88 -6.57 16.90
CA HIS A 255 -1.81 -6.54 18.36
C HIS A 255 -0.96 -5.35 18.85
N GLY A 256 0.23 -5.17 18.28
CA GLY A 256 1.12 -4.06 18.63
C GLY A 256 0.49 -2.71 18.37
N GLU A 257 -0.20 -2.54 17.25
CA GLU A 257 -0.91 -1.30 16.92
C GLU A 257 -2.09 -1.04 17.87
N ALA A 258 -2.87 -2.07 18.20
CA ALA A 258 -3.95 -1.94 19.17
C ALA A 258 -3.44 -1.52 20.56
N VAL A 259 -2.36 -2.16 21.05
CA VAL A 259 -1.69 -1.79 22.31
C VAL A 259 -1.16 -0.35 22.24
N ARG A 260 -0.54 0.05 21.12
CA ARG A 260 -0.05 1.41 20.92
C ARG A 260 -1.18 2.43 21.01
N GLN A 261 -2.31 2.19 20.34
CA GLN A 261 -3.46 3.11 20.41
C GLN A 261 -4.05 3.19 21.81
N VAL A 262 -4.26 2.05 22.49
CA VAL A 262 -4.77 2.01 23.86
C VAL A 262 -3.88 2.81 24.82
N ASN A 263 -2.57 2.62 24.73
CA ASN A 263 -1.61 3.34 25.59
C ASN A 263 -1.56 4.84 25.26
N LEU A 264 -1.71 5.23 23.99
CA LEU A 264 -1.79 6.65 23.61
C LEU A 264 -3.10 7.31 24.08
N LEU A 265 -4.21 6.57 24.09
CA LEU A 265 -5.48 7.06 24.65
C LEU A 265 -5.36 7.27 26.16
N ALA A 266 -4.76 6.32 26.87
CA ALA A 266 -4.49 6.45 28.30
C ALA A 266 -3.58 7.66 28.60
N LEU A 267 -2.54 7.87 27.79
CA LEU A 267 -1.66 9.04 27.90
C LEU A 267 -2.40 10.36 27.63
N ARG A 268 -3.23 10.40 26.59
CA ARG A 268 -4.08 11.57 26.29
C ARG A 268 -4.99 11.89 27.48
N ASP A 269 -5.64 10.88 28.04
CA ASP A 269 -6.57 11.08 29.15
C ASP A 269 -5.84 11.55 30.43
N GLU A 270 -4.60 11.10 30.64
CA GLU A 270 -3.70 11.61 31.68
C GLU A 270 -3.36 13.09 31.45
N LEU A 271 -2.97 13.47 30.23
CA LEU A 271 -2.65 14.85 29.86
C LEU A 271 -3.86 15.76 30.06
N HIS A 272 -5.04 15.33 29.62
CA HIS A 272 -6.29 16.07 29.83
C HIS A 272 -6.59 16.28 31.31
N ARG A 273 -6.38 15.26 32.16
CA ARG A 273 -6.57 15.37 33.62
C ARG A 273 -5.62 16.39 34.25
N ARG A 274 -4.43 16.55 33.68
CA ARG A 274 -3.43 17.55 34.09
C ARG A 274 -3.66 18.94 33.49
N GLY A 275 -4.72 19.12 32.70
CA GLY A 275 -5.08 20.39 32.07
C GLY A 275 -4.52 20.59 30.65
N PHE A 276 -3.76 19.63 30.12
CA PHE A 276 -3.18 19.71 28.77
C PHE A 276 -4.16 19.16 27.73
N THR A 277 -5.12 19.97 27.30
CA THR A 277 -6.24 19.53 26.44
C THR A 277 -6.12 19.93 24.97
N THR A 278 -5.24 20.87 24.64
CA THR A 278 -4.98 21.35 23.27
C THR A 278 -3.47 21.43 23.01
N PRO A 279 -3.02 21.44 21.74
CA PRO A 279 -1.61 21.66 21.44
C PRO A 279 -1.04 22.94 22.08
N ASP A 280 -1.83 24.02 22.13
CA ASP A 280 -1.43 25.31 22.72
C ASP A 280 -1.21 25.24 24.24
N SER A 281 -1.72 24.22 24.91
CA SER A 281 -1.49 24.01 26.34
C SER A 281 -0.07 23.53 26.65
N ILE A 282 0.69 23.09 25.63
CA ILE A 282 2.05 22.59 25.77
C ILE A 282 3.03 23.69 25.34
N ALA A 283 3.72 24.29 26.32
CA ALA A 283 4.84 25.18 26.04
C ALA A 283 6.07 24.36 25.63
N VAL A 284 6.64 24.69 24.46
CA VAL A 284 7.88 24.07 23.97
C VAL A 284 8.99 25.11 24.04
N GLU A 285 9.97 24.87 24.90
CA GLU A 285 11.16 25.69 25.05
C GLU A 285 12.41 24.87 24.67
N SER A 286 13.39 25.54 24.06
CA SER A 286 14.68 24.93 23.72
C SER A 286 15.80 25.65 24.46
N ALA A 287 16.71 24.89 25.07
CA ALA A 287 17.91 25.41 25.72
C ALA A 287 19.17 24.74 25.14
N ASP A 288 20.25 25.50 25.03
CA ASP A 288 21.56 24.92 24.72
C ASP A 288 22.12 24.24 25.96
N VAL A 289 22.28 22.91 25.86
CA VAL A 289 22.80 22.06 26.93
C VAL A 289 24.18 21.49 26.59
N THR A 290 24.85 22.01 25.55
CA THR A 290 26.13 21.49 25.04
C THR A 290 27.18 21.39 26.15
N GLU A 291 27.32 22.44 26.97
CA GLU A 291 28.29 22.48 28.08
C GLU A 291 27.99 21.43 29.16
N VAL A 292 26.72 21.11 29.41
CA VAL A 292 26.31 20.07 30.39
C VAL A 292 26.84 18.69 29.98
N PHE A 293 26.94 18.45 28.67
CA PHE A 293 27.41 17.19 28.11
C PHE A 293 28.88 17.23 27.65
N ALA A 294 29.64 18.29 27.96
CA ALA A 294 31.03 18.45 27.50
C ALA A 294 31.96 17.30 27.96
N ALA A 295 31.73 16.76 29.16
CA ALA A 295 32.49 15.63 29.70
C ALA A 295 31.84 14.25 29.44
N SER A 296 30.80 14.18 28.61
CA SER A 296 30.05 12.95 28.38
C SER A 296 30.93 11.84 27.78
N GLU A 297 30.80 10.63 28.31
CA GLU A 297 31.43 9.43 27.76
C GLU A 297 30.69 8.84 26.55
N LEU A 298 29.51 9.37 26.23
CA LEU A 298 28.68 8.90 25.12
C LEU A 298 29.22 9.43 23.78
N GLY A 299 29.77 8.53 22.97
CA GLY A 299 30.41 8.87 21.70
C GLY A 299 29.53 9.58 20.67
N PHE A 300 28.20 9.40 20.70
CA PHE A 300 27.26 10.08 19.79
C PHE A 300 26.91 11.52 20.20
N LEU A 301 27.29 11.96 21.40
CA LEU A 301 27.17 13.36 21.86
C LEU A 301 28.46 14.15 21.66
N ARG A 302 29.57 13.46 21.36
CA ARG A 302 30.84 14.10 21.03
C ARG A 302 30.82 14.50 19.56
N ARG A 303 31.05 15.78 19.29
CA ARG A 303 31.32 16.26 17.93
C ARG A 303 32.69 15.81 17.45
#